data_AF-A0A914BYN3-F1
#
_entry.id   AF-A0A914BYN3-F1
#
_cell.length_a   1.000
_cell.length_b   1.000
_cell.length_c   1.000
_cell.angle_alpha   90.00
_cell.angle_beta   90.00
_cell.angle_gamma   90.00
#
_symmetry.space_group_name_H-M   'P 1'
#
loop_
_entity.id
_entity.type
_entity.pdbx_description
1 polymer ?
#
loop_
_entity_poly.entity_id
_entity_poly.type
_entity_poly.pdbx_seq_one_letter_code
_entity_poly.pdbx_strand_id
1 'polypeptide(L)'
;MAKTLSIFQELEVFDKVQLLKNVAYVNVLLTEAYYSYIQLHSTLCNPDGTLPVLIKVKHWMPVGLAELAYSRILDPFYRINLTSEEYVLLKMLLYCYYPSATNLSKIAKELLQKEYSKVSKLLLKHMQIQHGKDEGTKKYSEAINLMGTLFHFMERHKEIYIFKNMTTTIIKENNGDGSSWNLLMDEIFS
;
A
#
# COMPACT_ATOMS: atom_id res chain seq x y z
N MET A 1 9.55 12.36 0.75
CA MET A 1 10.40 11.27 1.25
C MET A 1 11.35 10.71 0.19
N ALA A 2 10.91 10.37 -1.03
CA ALA A 2 11.84 9.86 -2.07
C ALA A 2 13.12 10.72 -2.25
N LYS A 3 12.97 12.05 -2.34
CA LYS A 3 14.09 12.99 -2.50
C LYS A 3 15.05 13.06 -1.30
N THR A 4 14.65 12.58 -0.12
CA THR A 4 15.48 12.63 1.10
C THR A 4 16.31 11.35 1.27
N LEU A 5 16.08 10.33 0.44
CA LEU A 5 16.89 9.11 0.43
C LEU A 5 18.13 9.34 -0.45
N SER A 6 19.32 9.15 0.12
CA SER A 6 20.59 9.30 -0.62
C SER A 6 20.62 8.40 -1.85
N ILE A 7 20.17 7.15 -1.71
CA ILE A 7 20.12 6.18 -2.80
C ILE A 7 19.26 6.66 -3.96
N PHE A 8 18.16 7.37 -3.68
CA PHE A 8 17.30 7.89 -4.73
C PHE A 8 17.99 8.99 -5.52
N GLN A 9 18.89 9.76 -4.91
CA GLN A 9 19.64 10.82 -5.62
C GLN A 9 20.68 10.24 -6.58
N GLU A 10 21.30 9.12 -6.21
CA GLU A 10 22.31 8.39 -6.99
C GLU A 10 21.74 7.73 -8.26
N LEU A 11 20.43 7.49 -8.31
CA LEU A 11 19.77 6.90 -9.49
C LEU A 11 19.68 7.88 -10.67
N GLU A 12 19.76 7.35 -11.89
CA GLU A 12 19.45 8.12 -13.09
C GLU A 12 17.96 8.51 -13.15
N VAL A 13 17.65 9.56 -13.91
CA VAL A 13 16.27 10.09 -14.02
C VAL A 13 15.29 9.01 -14.51
N PHE A 14 15.71 8.18 -15.46
CA PHE A 14 14.88 7.09 -15.96
C PHE A 14 14.55 6.07 -14.86
N ASP A 15 15.56 5.61 -14.11
CA ASP A 15 15.38 4.66 -13.02
C ASP A 15 14.55 5.24 -11.87
N LYS A 16 14.72 6.52 -11.56
CA LYS A 16 13.86 7.27 -10.60
C LYS A 16 12.40 7.17 -11.00
N VAL A 17 12.09 7.39 -12.28
CA VAL A 17 10.71 7.32 -12.78
C VAL A 17 10.16 5.89 -12.71
N GLN A 18 10.94 4.88 -13.12
CA GLN A 18 10.51 3.48 -13.05
C GLN A 18 10.23 3.04 -11.60
N LEU A 19 11.11 3.41 -10.68
CA LEU A 19 10.95 3.12 -9.26
C LEU A 19 9.69 3.78 -8.70
N LEU A 20 9.48 5.07 -8.98
CA LEU A 20 8.29 5.81 -8.52
C LEU A 20 6.99 5.22 -9.06
N LYS A 21 6.96 4.80 -10.33
CA LYS A 21 5.78 4.12 -10.91
C LYS A 21 5.40 2.85 -10.13
N ASN A 22 6.40 2.12 -9.64
CA ASN A 22 6.18 0.90 -8.88
C ASN A 22 5.72 1.17 -7.43
N VAL A 23 6.34 2.14 -6.77
CA VAL A 23 6.22 2.30 -5.31
C VAL A 23 5.24 3.39 -4.87
N ALA A 24 4.93 4.37 -5.72
CA ALA A 24 4.20 5.57 -5.29
C ALA A 24 2.84 5.27 -4.64
N TYR A 25 2.04 4.41 -5.27
CA TYR A 25 0.71 4.08 -4.74
C TYR A 25 0.79 3.25 -3.46
N VAL A 26 1.70 2.27 -3.41
CA VAL A 26 1.93 1.47 -2.19
C VAL A 26 2.40 2.37 -1.03
N ASN A 27 3.21 3.38 -1.32
CA ASN A 27 3.64 4.37 -0.34
C ASN A 27 2.49 5.26 0.15
N VAL A 28 1.52 5.61 -0.72
CA VAL A 28 0.28 6.30 -0.31
C VAL A 28 -0.51 5.42 0.64
N LEU A 29 -0.78 4.16 0.27
CA LEU A 29 -1.49 3.21 1.14
C LEU A 29 -0.80 3.02 2.49
N LEU A 30 0.53 2.84 2.50
CA LEU A 30 1.31 2.74 3.74
C LEU A 30 1.18 4.01 4.60
N THR A 31 1.14 5.19 3.98
CA THR A 31 1.02 6.46 4.70
C THR A 31 -0.38 6.64 5.29
N GLU A 32 -1.42 6.38 4.50
CA GLU A 32 -2.81 6.47 4.95
C GLU A 32 -3.11 5.42 6.04
N ALA A 33 -2.68 4.18 5.86
CA ALA A 33 -2.89 3.11 6.83
C ALA A 33 -2.19 3.39 8.16
N TYR A 34 -0.92 3.83 8.11
CA TYR A 34 -0.19 4.19 9.33
C TYR A 34 -0.78 5.41 10.04
N TYR A 35 -1.21 6.43 9.29
CA TYR A 35 -1.92 7.58 9.86
C TYR A 35 -3.21 7.15 10.54
N SER A 36 -4.02 6.33 9.87
CA SER A 36 -5.29 5.80 10.40
C SER A 36 -5.08 4.99 11.68
N TYR A 37 -4.02 4.17 11.70
CA TYR A 37 -3.60 3.40 12.86
C TYR A 37 -3.26 4.30 14.06
N ILE A 38 -2.43 5.33 13.87
CA ILE A 38 -2.08 6.28 14.95
C ILE A 38 -3.32 6.99 15.50
N GLN A 39 -4.25 7.36 14.62
CA GLN A 39 -5.49 8.04 15.00
C GLN A 39 -6.58 7.08 15.51
N LEU A 40 -6.28 5.77 15.63
CA LEU A 40 -7.19 4.73 16.10
C LEU A 40 -8.48 4.63 15.26
N HIS A 41 -8.39 4.90 13.96
CA HIS A 41 -9.50 4.73 13.04
C HIS A 41 -9.70 3.24 12.68
N SER A 42 -10.96 2.83 12.54
CA SER A 42 -11.34 1.47 12.10
C SER A 42 -11.27 1.27 10.59
N THR A 43 -11.08 2.35 9.84
CA THR A 43 -10.99 2.37 8.37
C THR A 43 -9.92 3.34 7.93
N LEU A 44 -9.41 3.19 6.70
CA LEU A 44 -8.53 4.15 6.08
C LEU A 44 -9.11 5.57 6.15
N CYS A 45 -8.27 6.46 6.65
CA CYS A 45 -8.46 7.88 6.80
C CYS A 45 -7.29 8.58 6.12
N ASN A 46 -7.61 9.52 5.26
CA ASN A 46 -6.61 10.37 4.62
C ASN A 46 -6.06 11.37 5.65
N PRO A 47 -4.85 11.90 5.45
CA PRO A 47 -4.29 12.92 6.34
C PRO A 47 -5.13 14.20 6.48
N ASP A 48 -6.06 14.46 5.55
CA ASP A 48 -7.01 15.58 5.60
C ASP A 48 -8.28 15.27 6.42
N GLY A 49 -8.40 14.06 7.00
CA GLY A 49 -9.56 13.58 7.75
C GLY A 49 -10.65 12.94 6.90
N THR A 50 -10.47 12.87 5.57
CA THR A 50 -11.46 12.24 4.69
C THR A 50 -11.47 10.73 4.88
N LEU A 51 -12.68 10.14 4.95
CA LEU A 51 -12.89 8.70 5.00
C LEU A 51 -13.38 8.20 3.63
N PRO A 52 -12.50 7.62 2.78
CA PRO A 52 -12.85 7.23 1.42
C PRO A 52 -14.00 6.21 1.37
N VAL A 53 -14.11 5.35 2.38
CA VAL A 53 -15.16 4.34 2.49
C VAL A 53 -16.56 4.97 2.49
N LEU A 54 -16.77 6.05 3.24
CA LEU A 54 -18.09 6.71 3.35
C LEU A 54 -18.52 7.32 2.02
N ILE A 55 -17.56 7.94 1.32
CA ILE A 55 -17.83 8.56 0.02
C ILE A 55 -18.14 7.49 -1.03
N LYS A 56 -17.38 6.40 -1.06
CA LYS A 56 -17.49 5.36 -2.10
C LYS A 56 -18.72 4.48 -1.92
N VAL A 57 -19.01 4.04 -0.69
CA VAL A 57 -20.23 3.26 -0.38
C VAL A 57 -21.48 4.04 -0.73
N LYS A 58 -21.52 5.34 -0.41
CA LYS A 58 -22.66 6.21 -0.73
C LYS A 58 -22.94 6.31 -2.24
N HIS A 59 -21.92 6.16 -3.09
CA HIS A 59 -22.06 6.41 -4.52
C HIS A 59 -22.22 5.16 -5.37
N TRP A 60 -21.40 4.13 -5.18
CA TRP A 60 -21.34 3.02 -6.15
C TRP A 60 -20.73 1.71 -5.62
N MET A 61 -20.20 1.69 -4.39
CA MET A 61 -19.44 0.55 -3.88
C MET A 61 -20.25 -0.29 -2.89
N PRO A 62 -20.35 -1.62 -3.07
CA PRO A 62 -20.97 -2.50 -2.08
C PRO A 62 -20.22 -2.47 -0.74
N VAL A 63 -20.94 -2.59 0.38
CA VAL A 63 -20.38 -2.48 1.73
C VAL A 63 -19.27 -3.52 1.97
N GLY A 64 -19.48 -4.77 1.56
CA GLY A 64 -18.46 -5.83 1.73
C GLY A 64 -17.17 -5.55 0.97
N LEU A 65 -17.26 -5.03 -0.26
CA LEU A 65 -16.09 -4.62 -1.03
C LEU A 65 -15.37 -3.42 -0.39
N ALA A 66 -16.13 -2.50 0.19
CA ALA A 66 -15.59 -1.32 0.86
C ALA A 66 -14.86 -1.68 2.16
N GLU A 67 -15.42 -2.58 2.98
CA GLU A 67 -14.77 -3.12 4.18
C GLU A 67 -13.46 -3.81 3.81
N LEU A 68 -13.51 -4.67 2.80
CA LEU A 68 -12.35 -5.35 2.26
C LEU A 68 -11.26 -4.37 1.82
N ALA A 69 -11.61 -3.31 1.08
CA ALA A 69 -10.66 -2.39 0.48
C ALA A 69 -10.10 -1.33 1.46
N TYR A 70 -10.89 -0.93 2.46
CA TYR A 70 -10.57 0.22 3.32
C TYR A 70 -10.40 -0.11 4.80
N SER A 71 -10.97 -1.20 5.31
CA SER A 71 -10.86 -1.56 6.73
C SER A 71 -9.80 -2.63 6.96
N ARG A 72 -9.84 -3.75 6.21
CA ARG A 72 -8.91 -4.89 6.41
C ARG A 72 -7.43 -4.59 6.19
N ILE A 73 -7.11 -3.50 5.49
CA ILE A 73 -5.72 -3.06 5.32
C ILE A 73 -5.08 -2.62 6.64
N LEU A 74 -5.88 -2.29 7.66
CA LEU A 74 -5.40 -1.85 8.97
C LEU A 74 -5.08 -3.02 9.91
N ASP A 75 -5.66 -4.20 9.72
CA ASP A 75 -5.48 -5.37 10.61
C ASP A 75 -3.99 -5.70 10.87
N PRO A 76 -3.11 -5.72 9.86
CA PRO A 76 -1.69 -5.96 10.09
C PRO A 76 -1.02 -4.84 10.91
N PHE A 77 -1.45 -3.58 10.78
CA PHE A 77 -0.86 -2.47 11.51
C PHE A 77 -1.18 -2.56 13.00
N TYR A 78 -2.43 -2.88 13.36
CA TYR A 78 -2.83 -3.11 14.74
C TYR A 78 -2.16 -4.35 15.35
N ARG A 79 -1.97 -5.42 14.55
CA ARG A 79 -1.30 -6.64 15.00
C ARG A 79 0.20 -6.43 15.24
N ILE A 80 0.89 -5.78 14.31
CA ILE A 80 2.35 -5.60 14.38
C ILE A 80 2.71 -4.51 15.38
N ASN A 81 1.88 -3.47 15.51
CA ASN A 81 2.10 -2.31 16.39
C ASN A 81 3.49 -1.70 16.15
N LEU A 82 3.69 -1.14 14.96
CA LEU A 82 4.95 -0.52 14.56
C LEU A 82 5.20 0.77 15.35
N THR A 83 6.43 0.95 15.82
CA THR A 83 6.89 2.26 16.30
C THR A 83 7.11 3.23 15.12
N SER A 84 7.27 4.52 15.41
CA SER A 84 7.60 5.52 14.38
C SER A 84 8.89 5.21 13.63
N GLU A 85 9.89 4.71 14.35
CA GLU A 85 11.20 4.35 13.84
C GLU A 85 11.10 3.14 12.91
N GLU A 86 10.38 2.10 13.34
CA GLU A 86 10.12 0.90 12.55
C GLU A 86 9.32 1.23 11.29
N TYR A 87 8.33 2.12 11.39
CA TYR A 87 7.56 2.61 10.25
C TYR A 87 8.46 3.32 9.22
N VAL A 88 9.34 4.23 9.66
CA VAL A 88 10.25 4.93 8.75
C VAL A 88 11.19 3.96 8.05
N LEU A 89 11.76 3.00 8.79
CA LEU A 89 12.63 1.97 8.22
C LEU A 89 11.88 1.07 7.22
N LEU A 90 10.64 0.67 7.53
CA LEU A 90 9.79 -0.09 6.62
C LEU A 90 9.48 0.71 5.34
N LYS A 91 9.23 2.01 5.47
CA LYS A 91 9.01 2.92 4.34
C LYS A 91 10.26 3.07 3.48
N MET A 92 11.45 3.10 4.08
CA MET A 92 12.72 3.06 3.34
C MET A 92 12.91 1.75 2.58
N LEU A 93 12.59 0.60 3.20
CA LEU A 93 12.62 -0.70 2.54
C LEU A 93 11.70 -0.74 1.32
N LEU A 94 10.49 -0.19 1.46
CA LEU A 94 9.52 -0.10 0.38
C LEU A 94 10.09 0.66 -0.84
N TYR A 95 10.80 1.77 -0.63
CA TYR A 95 11.49 2.50 -1.72
C TYR A 95 12.68 1.74 -2.32
N CYS A 96 13.24 0.77 -1.61
CA CYS A 96 14.31 -0.09 -2.12
C CYS A 96 13.76 -1.38 -2.77
N TYR A 97 12.44 -1.59 -2.72
CA TYR A 97 11.79 -2.82 -3.18
C TYR A 97 11.20 -2.63 -4.59
N TYR A 98 11.66 -3.46 -5.53
CA TYR A 98 11.38 -3.28 -6.96
C TYR A 98 10.93 -4.55 -7.71
N PRO A 99 10.13 -5.46 -7.11
CA PRO A 99 9.82 -6.75 -7.74
C PRO A 99 9.15 -6.61 -9.12
N SER A 100 8.39 -5.54 -9.36
CA SER A 100 7.67 -5.31 -10.62
C SER A 100 8.30 -4.25 -11.52
N ALA A 101 9.44 -3.65 -11.13
CA ALA A 101 10.15 -2.68 -11.97
C ALA A 101 11.15 -3.39 -12.89
N THR A 102 10.63 -4.06 -13.92
CA THR A 102 11.41 -4.84 -14.89
C THR A 102 12.48 -4.00 -15.61
N ASN A 103 12.15 -2.73 -15.87
CA ASN A 103 12.94 -1.81 -16.68
C ASN A 103 14.03 -1.02 -15.92
N LEU A 104 14.40 -1.42 -14.70
CA LEU A 104 15.52 -0.78 -14.00
C LEU A 104 16.87 -1.19 -14.61
N SER A 105 17.80 -0.22 -14.68
CA SER A 105 19.20 -0.48 -15.06
C SER A 105 19.88 -1.46 -14.10
N LYS A 106 20.93 -2.14 -14.56
CA LYS A 106 21.70 -3.07 -13.71
C LYS A 106 22.31 -2.34 -12.51
N ILE A 107 22.86 -1.15 -12.74
CA ILE A 107 23.47 -0.31 -11.70
C ILE A 107 22.41 0.07 -10.65
N ALA A 108 21.22 0.50 -11.07
CA ALA A 108 20.13 0.82 -10.15
C ALA A 108 19.71 -0.38 -9.30
N LYS A 109 19.60 -1.57 -9.90
CA LYS A 109 19.27 -2.81 -9.17
C LYS A 109 20.32 -3.13 -8.10
N GLU A 110 21.61 -3.00 -8.42
CA GLU A 110 22.70 -3.24 -7.47
C GLU A 110 22.69 -2.23 -6.31
N LEU A 111 22.50 -0.95 -6.62
CA LEU A 111 22.38 0.13 -5.63
C LEU A 111 21.19 -0.09 -4.69
N LEU A 112 20.00 -0.35 -5.25
CA LEU A 112 18.79 -0.60 -4.47
C LEU A 112 18.91 -1.86 -3.61
N GLN A 113 19.47 -2.95 -4.12
CA GLN A 113 19.67 -4.19 -3.36
C GLN A 113 20.64 -4.00 -2.19
N LYS A 114 21.70 -3.22 -2.40
CA LYS A 114 22.66 -2.88 -1.34
C LYS A 114 21.98 -2.10 -0.21
N GLU A 115 21.22 -1.07 -0.55
CA GLU A 115 20.52 -0.26 0.47
C GLU A 115 19.39 -1.06 1.13
N TYR A 116 18.64 -1.88 0.38
CA TYR A 116 17.65 -2.80 0.92
C TYR A 116 18.26 -3.72 1.99
N SER A 117 19.39 -4.36 1.69
CA SER A 117 20.07 -5.26 2.63
C SER A 117 20.50 -4.54 3.91
N LYS A 118 21.01 -3.31 3.78
CA LYS A 118 21.45 -2.48 4.91
C LYS A 118 20.27 -2.08 5.80
N VAL A 119 19.20 -1.53 5.23
CA VAL A 119 18.01 -1.11 5.98
C VAL A 119 17.30 -2.31 6.60
N SER A 120 17.26 -3.45 5.89
CA SER A 120 16.64 -4.69 6.38
C SER A 120 17.34 -5.21 7.63
N LYS A 121 18.68 -5.25 7.61
CA LYS A 121 19.49 -5.62 8.78
C LYS A 121 19.28 -4.66 9.95
N LEU A 122 19.17 -3.35 9.66
CA LEU A 122 18.94 -2.33 10.68
C LEU A 122 17.57 -2.51 11.35
N LEU A 123 16.51 -2.72 10.57
CA LEU A 123 15.17 -2.97 11.08
C LEU A 123 15.10 -4.24 11.93
N LEU A 124 15.67 -5.35 11.44
CA LEU A 124 15.73 -6.60 12.21
C LEU A 124 16.46 -6.41 13.54
N LYS A 125 17.63 -5.77 13.51
CA LYS A 125 18.41 -5.52 14.73
C LYS A 125 17.66 -4.62 15.70
N HIS A 126 16.99 -3.58 15.20
CA HIS A 126 16.18 -2.69 16.03
C HIS A 126 15.06 -3.45 16.74
N MET A 127 14.28 -4.24 16.00
CA MET A 127 13.19 -5.06 16.57
C MET A 127 13.70 -6.10 17.56
N GLN A 128 14.84 -6.74 17.29
CA GLN A 128 15.46 -7.71 18.21
C GLN A 128 15.96 -7.06 19.51
N ILE A 129 16.47 -5.82 19.44
CA ILE A 129 16.89 -5.07 20.63
C ILE A 129 15.67 -4.68 21.49
N GLN A 130 14.58 -4.26 20.86
CA GLN A 130 13.38 -3.78 21.58
C GLN A 130 12.53 -4.92 22.17
N HIS A 131 12.41 -6.04 21.45
CA HIS A 131 11.46 -7.11 21.79
C HIS A 131 12.13 -8.44 22.16
N GLY A 132 13.47 -8.50 22.14
CA GLY A 132 14.23 -9.74 22.26
C GLY A 132 14.39 -10.46 20.92
N LYS A 133 15.33 -11.42 20.88
CA LYS A 133 15.79 -12.04 19.63
C LYS A 133 14.67 -12.74 18.85
N ASP A 134 13.89 -13.58 19.52
CA ASP A 134 12.89 -14.41 18.85
C ASP A 134 11.65 -13.60 18.46
N GLU A 135 11.07 -12.86 19.42
CA GLU A 135 9.88 -12.03 19.15
C GLU A 135 10.20 -10.88 18.17
N GLY A 136 11.37 -10.25 18.28
CA GLY A 136 11.81 -9.24 17.33
C GLY A 136 11.98 -9.79 15.90
N THR A 137 12.45 -11.04 15.76
CA THR A 137 12.53 -11.70 14.45
C THR A 137 11.16 -11.99 13.87
N LYS A 138 10.22 -12.44 14.71
CA LYS A 138 8.83 -12.66 14.31
C LYS A 138 8.17 -11.36 13.86
N LYS A 139 8.28 -10.29 14.65
CA LYS A 139 7.76 -8.97 14.32
C LYS A 139 8.37 -8.42 13.03
N TYR A 140 9.67 -8.61 12.82
CA TYR A 140 10.33 -8.29 11.55
C TYR A 140 9.71 -9.04 10.38
N SER A 141 9.50 -10.35 10.51
CA SER A 141 8.87 -11.15 9.44
C SER A 141 7.46 -10.65 9.13
N GLU A 142 6.68 -10.28 10.16
CA GLU A 142 5.35 -9.71 9.97
C GLU A 142 5.39 -8.35 9.26
N ALA A 143 6.36 -7.49 9.60
CA ALA A 143 6.55 -6.19 8.93
C ALA A 143 6.92 -6.34 7.44
N ILE A 144 7.77 -7.32 7.09
CA ILE A 144 8.08 -7.62 5.69
C ILE A 144 6.85 -8.19 4.97
N ASN A 145 6.07 -9.06 5.61
CA ASN A 145 4.82 -9.59 5.06
C ASN A 145 3.77 -8.49 4.86
N LEU A 146 3.72 -7.50 5.75
CA LEU A 146 2.88 -6.31 5.59
C LEU A 146 3.23 -5.58 4.29
N MET A 147 4.53 -5.38 4.00
CA MET A 147 4.96 -4.75 2.76
C MET A 147 4.41 -5.50 1.53
N GLY A 148 4.54 -6.83 1.47
CA GLY A 148 3.96 -7.64 0.39
C GLY A 148 2.43 -7.53 0.32
N THR A 149 1.76 -7.52 1.47
CA THR A 149 0.30 -7.35 1.57
C THR A 149 -0.14 -6.01 0.98
N LEU A 150 0.61 -4.93 1.19
CA LEU A 150 0.32 -3.61 0.61
C LEU A 150 0.39 -3.61 -0.93
N PHE A 151 1.27 -4.41 -1.54
CA PHE A 151 1.28 -4.59 -2.99
C PHE A 151 0.00 -5.29 -3.48
N HIS A 152 -0.48 -6.31 -2.76
CA HIS A 152 -1.75 -6.95 -3.10
C HIS A 152 -2.95 -6.00 -2.95
N PHE A 153 -2.98 -5.19 -1.88
CA PHE A 153 -4.00 -4.15 -1.75
C PHE A 153 -3.95 -3.14 -2.89
N MET A 154 -2.75 -2.73 -3.31
CA MET A 154 -2.55 -1.81 -4.42
C MET A 154 -3.13 -2.37 -5.73
N GLU A 155 -2.86 -3.63 -6.06
CA GLU A 155 -3.44 -4.26 -7.26
C GLU A 155 -4.97 -4.32 -7.17
N ARG A 156 -5.53 -4.68 -6.01
CA ARG A 156 -6.99 -4.68 -5.84
C ARG A 156 -7.61 -3.27 -5.97
N HIS A 157 -6.95 -2.24 -5.45
CA HIS A 157 -7.43 -0.85 -5.63
C HIS A 157 -7.39 -0.43 -7.10
N LYS A 158 -6.41 -0.90 -7.89
CA LYS A 158 -6.38 -0.68 -9.35
C LYS A 158 -7.55 -1.38 -10.03
N GLU A 159 -7.83 -2.64 -9.70
CA GLU A 159 -8.96 -3.40 -10.24
C GLU A 159 -10.30 -2.70 -9.96
N ILE A 160 -10.51 -2.27 -8.71
CA ILE A 160 -11.69 -1.50 -8.29
C ILE A 160 -11.82 -0.20 -9.11
N TYR A 161 -10.71 0.50 -9.35
CA TYR A 161 -10.71 1.72 -10.15
C TYR A 161 -11.02 1.47 -11.63
N ILE A 162 -10.43 0.42 -12.22
CA ILE A 162 -10.68 0.00 -13.60
C ILE A 162 -12.15 -0.40 -13.78
N PHE A 163 -12.68 -1.22 -12.86
CA PHE A 163 -14.08 -1.62 -12.84
C PHE A 163 -15.01 -0.40 -12.85
N LYS A 164 -14.83 0.55 -11.91
CA LYS A 164 -15.60 1.79 -11.84
C LYS A 164 -15.63 2.54 -13.19
N ASN A 165 -14.48 2.66 -13.84
CA ASN A 165 -14.36 3.40 -15.09
C ASN A 165 -15.08 2.68 -16.24
N MET A 166 -14.90 1.36 -16.36
CA MET A 166 -15.58 0.57 -17.39
C MET A 166 -17.09 0.71 -17.28
N THR A 167 -17.63 0.61 -16.07
CA THR A 167 -19.08 0.70 -15.92
C THR A 167 -19.61 2.13 -16.06
N THR A 168 -18.82 3.16 -15.72
CA THR A 168 -19.18 4.55 -16.02
C THR A 168 -19.28 4.77 -17.53
N THR A 169 -18.41 4.14 -18.31
CA THR A 169 -18.48 4.18 -19.78
C THR A 169 -19.74 3.46 -20.29
N ILE A 170 -20.02 2.25 -19.80
CA ILE A 170 -21.21 1.48 -20.18
C ILE A 170 -22.52 2.24 -19.85
N ILE A 171 -22.61 2.89 -18.68
CA ILE A 171 -23.80 3.69 -18.32
C ILE A 171 -24.00 4.86 -19.29
N LYS A 172 -22.91 5.55 -19.66
CA LYS A 172 -22.97 6.66 -20.61
C LYS A 172 -23.40 6.19 -22.00
N GLU A 173 -23.01 4.98 -22.39
CA GLU A 173 -23.42 4.36 -23.64
C GLU A 173 -24.88 3.87 -23.61
N ASN A 174 -25.39 3.46 -22.44
CA ASN A 174 -26.74 2.90 -22.24
C ASN A 174 -27.78 3.90 -21.67
N ASN A 175 -27.58 5.21 -21.80
CA ASN A 175 -28.53 6.25 -21.39
C ASN A 175 -29.02 6.20 -19.91
N GLY A 176 -28.19 5.72 -18.97
CA GLY A 176 -28.44 5.97 -17.55
C GLY A 176 -29.36 5.00 -16.80
N ASP A 177 -29.67 3.81 -17.32
CA ASP A 177 -30.48 2.84 -16.56
C ASP A 177 -29.67 2.22 -15.39
N GLY A 178 -29.88 2.79 -14.20
CA GLY A 178 -29.21 2.42 -12.95
C GLY A 178 -29.72 1.13 -12.29
N SER A 179 -30.78 0.50 -12.82
CA SER A 179 -31.44 -0.65 -12.20
C SER A 179 -30.71 -1.98 -12.41
N SER A 180 -29.93 -2.09 -13.49
CA SER A 180 -29.11 -3.28 -13.82
C SER A 180 -27.95 -3.51 -12.85
N TRP A 181 -27.58 -2.49 -12.05
CA TRP A 181 -26.44 -2.49 -11.15
C TRP A 181 -26.60 -3.32 -9.88
N ASN A 182 -27.76 -3.24 -9.23
CA ASN A 182 -27.98 -3.98 -7.98
C ASN A 182 -27.97 -5.49 -8.27
N LEU A 183 -28.56 -5.90 -9.39
CA LEU A 183 -28.60 -7.28 -9.85
C LEU A 183 -27.20 -7.84 -10.17
N LEU A 184 -26.37 -7.09 -10.90
CA LEU A 184 -25.03 -7.53 -11.28
C LEU A 184 -24.06 -7.56 -10.09
N MET A 185 -24.22 -6.62 -9.15
CA MET A 185 -23.41 -6.58 -7.92
C MET A 185 -23.82 -7.69 -6.96
N ASP A 186 -25.10 -8.01 -6.85
CA ASP A 186 -25.58 -9.13 -6.03
C ASP A 186 -25.13 -10.47 -6.62
N GLU A 187 -25.09 -10.66 -7.95
CA GLU A 187 -24.60 -11.89 -8.59
C GLU A 187 -23.08 -12.10 -8.50
N ILE A 188 -22.29 -11.02 -8.57
CA ILE A 188 -20.81 -11.12 -8.53
C ILE A 188 -20.28 -11.30 -7.11
N PHE A 189 -21.01 -10.80 -6.10
CA PHE A 189 -20.57 -10.77 -4.71
C PHE A 189 -21.39 -11.68 -3.77
N SER A 190 -22.29 -12.53 -4.28
CA SER A 190 -22.87 -13.69 -3.55
C SER A 190 -21.96 -14.91 -3.59
#